data_AF-A0AA39SJI7-F1
#
_entry.id   AF-A0AA39SJI7-F1
#
_cell.length_a   1.000
_cell.length_b   1.000
_cell.length_c   1.000
_cell.angle_alpha   90.00
_cell.angle_beta   90.00
_cell.angle_gamma   90.00
#
_symmetry.space_group_name_H-M   'P 1'
#
loop_
_entity.id
_entity.type
_entity.pdbx_description
1 polymer ?
#
loop_
_entity_poly.entity_id
_entity_poly.type
_entity_poly.pdbx_seq_one_letter_code
_entity_poly.pdbx_strand_id
1 'polypeptide(L)'
;MVFWVVWFLWNQSTFEGGKPIFAVAISLIWRSIHEAGSLQSGTMMNSVDELQALQRLHVSSHPSKAPRILEVNWRPPPLGYLKVKMDGVAFGSPSPAGCARVFCTCRGFVKGCFAIPLGVCFAFEAELAVAVHAIDYAWTFGWRWLWLESDSTFVVV
;
A
#
# COMPACT_ATOMS: atom_id res chain seq x y z
N MET A 1 16.60 10.92 -16.23
CA MET A 1 17.59 11.19 -17.31
C MET A 1 17.10 10.72 -18.69
N VAL A 2 16.51 9.53 -18.85
CA VAL A 2 15.97 9.05 -20.14
C VAL A 2 14.97 10.03 -20.81
N PHE A 3 13.95 10.49 -20.08
CA PHE A 3 12.98 11.47 -20.61
C PHE A 3 13.63 12.80 -21.02
N TRP A 4 14.69 13.21 -20.31
CA TRP A 4 15.42 14.43 -20.64
C TRP A 4 16.18 14.28 -21.97
N VAL A 5 16.81 13.13 -22.23
CA VAL A 5 17.49 12.86 -23.51
C VAL A 5 16.49 12.88 -24.67
N VAL A 6 15.33 12.23 -24.52
CA VAL A 6 14.28 12.22 -25.55
C VAL A 6 13.75 13.63 -25.81
N TRP A 7 13.44 14.38 -24.75
CA TRP A 7 12.95 15.76 -24.83
C TRP A 7 13.99 16.69 -25.49
N PHE A 8 15.25 16.57 -25.11
CA PHE A 8 16.35 17.38 -25.65
C PHE A 8 16.52 17.17 -27.16
N LEU A 9 16.51 15.90 -27.62
CA LEU A 9 16.64 15.58 -29.04
C LEU A 9 15.45 16.06 -29.87
N TRP A 10 14.25 15.94 -29.30
CA TRP A 10 13.03 16.41 -29.95
C TRP A 10 13.06 17.94 -30.15
N ASN A 11 13.50 18.68 -29.13
CA ASN A 11 13.64 20.13 -29.23
C ASN A 11 14.75 20.57 -30.19
N GLN A 12 15.91 19.90 -30.16
CA GLN A 12 17.02 20.19 -31.05
C GLN A 12 16.63 20.02 -32.53
N SER A 13 15.86 18.97 -32.83
CA SER A 13 15.36 18.71 -34.18
C SER A 13 14.27 19.69 -34.62
N THR A 14 13.43 20.15 -33.69
CA THR A 14 12.23 20.94 -34.02
C THR A 14 12.52 22.44 -34.06
N PHE A 15 13.36 22.94 -33.15
CA PHE A 15 13.56 24.38 -32.94
C PHE A 15 14.96 24.88 -33.32
N GLU A 16 15.98 24.03 -33.25
CA GLU A 16 17.38 24.45 -33.45
C GLU A 16 17.95 24.04 -34.82
N GLY A 17 17.18 23.30 -35.63
CA GLY A 17 17.61 22.81 -36.95
C GLY A 17 18.78 21.82 -36.90
N GLY A 18 19.13 21.32 -35.71
CA GLY A 18 20.19 20.34 -35.53
C GLY A 18 19.79 18.97 -36.07
N LYS A 19 20.73 18.22 -36.62
CA LYS A 19 20.54 16.81 -36.98
C LYS A 19 20.92 15.93 -35.78
N PRO A 20 19.96 15.43 -35.00
CA PRO A 20 20.29 14.61 -33.83
C PRO A 20 21.00 13.32 -34.27
N ILE A 21 22.12 13.02 -33.61
CA ILE A 21 22.84 11.77 -33.83
C ILE A 21 22.20 10.71 -32.93
N PHE A 22 21.27 9.92 -33.49
CA PHE A 22 20.54 8.88 -32.77
C PHE A 22 21.46 7.87 -32.06
N ALA A 23 22.66 7.60 -32.60
CA ALA A 23 23.63 6.72 -31.95
C ALA A 23 24.08 7.25 -30.57
N VAL A 24 24.29 8.57 -30.45
CA VAL A 24 24.67 9.23 -29.18
C VAL A 24 23.49 9.25 -28.21
N ALA A 25 22.27 9.46 -28.73
CA ALA A 25 21.05 9.38 -27.94
C ALA A 25 20.86 7.99 -27.31
N ILE A 26 20.98 6.95 -28.13
CA ILE A 26 20.84 5.56 -27.72
C ILE A 26 21.91 5.21 -26.69
N SER A 27 23.17 5.62 -26.88
CA SER A 27 24.24 5.35 -25.91
C SER A 27 24.02 6.05 -24.56
N LEU A 28 23.52 7.29 -24.56
CA LEU A 28 23.17 8.02 -23.33
C LEU A 28 22.01 7.36 -22.58
N ILE A 29 20.98 6.91 -23.31
CA ILE A 29 19.85 6.18 -22.73
C ILE A 29 20.33 4.87 -22.10
N TRP A 30 21.13 4.08 -22.83
CA TRP A 30 21.73 2.85 -22.31
C TRP A 30 22.56 3.10 -21.06
N ARG A 31 23.41 4.14 -21.08
CA ARG A 31 24.21 4.53 -19.91
C ARG A 31 23.33 4.85 -18.71
N SER A 32 22.28 5.65 -18.88
CA SER A 32 21.34 5.97 -17.81
C SER A 32 20.62 4.74 -17.24
N ILE A 33 20.24 3.79 -18.09
CA ILE A 33 19.58 2.55 -17.68
C ILE A 33 20.54 1.69 -16.85
N HIS A 34 21.78 1.53 -17.29
CA HIS A 34 22.80 0.78 -16.54
C HIS A 34 23.17 1.45 -15.21
N GLU A 35 23.35 2.78 -15.19
CA GLU A 35 23.61 3.53 -13.96
C GLU A 35 22.46 3.35 -12.97
N ALA A 36 21.20 3.52 -13.41
CA ALA A 36 20.02 3.31 -12.58
C ALA A 36 19.90 1.86 -12.07
N GLY A 37 20.16 0.88 -12.93
CA GLY A 37 20.15 -0.54 -12.55
C GLY A 37 21.24 -0.90 -11.52
N SER A 38 22.41 -0.26 -11.59
CA SER A 38 23.50 -0.48 -10.62
C SER A 38 23.19 0.09 -9.22
N LEU A 39 22.35 1.14 -9.16
CA LEU A 39 21.91 1.79 -7.94
C LEU A 39 20.65 1.16 -7.34
N GLN A 40 19.99 0.26 -8.08
CA GLN A 40 18.71 -0.30 -7.69
C GLN A 40 18.88 -1.37 -6.60
N SER A 41 18.36 -1.08 -5.40
CA SER A 41 18.24 -2.02 -4.28
C SER A 41 16.87 -2.73 -4.26
N GLY A 42 15.96 -2.36 -5.16
CA GLY A 42 14.59 -2.86 -5.22
C GLY A 42 14.46 -4.25 -5.85
N THR A 43 13.41 -4.98 -5.48
CA THR A 43 13.06 -6.28 -6.06
C THR A 43 12.00 -6.15 -7.16
N MET A 44 11.98 -7.07 -8.11
CA MET A 44 10.98 -7.14 -9.19
C MET A 44 9.62 -7.69 -8.70
N MET A 45 8.55 -7.39 -9.44
CA MET A 45 7.17 -7.86 -9.21
C MET A 45 6.95 -9.33 -9.61
N ASN A 46 8.02 -10.04 -10.02
CA ASN A 46 7.99 -11.45 -10.41
C ASN A 46 7.03 -11.78 -11.57
N SER A 47 6.80 -10.83 -12.48
CA SER A 47 6.05 -11.10 -13.72
C SER A 47 6.97 -11.50 -14.87
N VAL A 48 6.44 -12.28 -15.83
CA VAL A 48 7.18 -12.66 -17.05
C VAL A 48 7.52 -11.43 -17.89
N ASP A 49 6.59 -10.49 -18.01
CA ASP A 49 6.77 -9.27 -18.81
C ASP A 49 7.90 -8.40 -18.26
N GLU A 50 7.95 -8.22 -16.95
CA GLU A 50 9.01 -7.46 -16.29
C GLU A 50 10.36 -8.19 -16.40
N LEU A 51 10.39 -9.51 -16.24
CA LEU A 51 11.61 -10.30 -16.45
C LEU A 51 12.14 -10.11 -17.88
N GLN A 52 11.28 -10.23 -18.88
CA GLN A 52 11.65 -10.02 -20.28
C GLN A 52 12.13 -8.59 -20.53
N ALA A 53 11.48 -7.59 -19.94
CA ALA A 53 11.90 -6.20 -20.05
C ALA A 53 13.30 -5.98 -19.43
N LEU A 54 13.54 -6.46 -18.21
CA LEU A 54 14.84 -6.35 -17.53
C LEU A 54 15.95 -7.07 -18.30
N GLN A 55 15.66 -8.27 -18.83
CA GLN A 55 16.60 -9.02 -19.66
C GLN A 55 16.96 -8.28 -20.95
N ARG A 56 15.97 -7.73 -21.66
CA ARG A 56 16.21 -6.92 -22.87
C ARG A 56 17.03 -5.67 -22.60
N LEU A 57 16.91 -5.11 -21.39
CA LEU A 57 17.65 -3.94 -20.93
C LEU A 57 18.98 -4.28 -20.25
N HIS A 58 19.38 -5.56 -20.21
CA HIS A 58 20.61 -6.02 -19.54
C HIS A 58 20.76 -5.49 -18.10
N VAL A 59 19.65 -5.38 -17.38
CA VAL A 59 19.61 -4.99 -15.96
C VAL A 59 19.53 -6.24 -15.09
N SER A 60 20.24 -6.24 -13.97
CA SER A 60 20.18 -7.33 -12.99
C SER A 60 18.75 -7.49 -12.45
N SER A 61 18.19 -8.70 -12.55
CA SER A 61 16.87 -9.03 -12.00
C SER A 61 17.01 -9.54 -10.57
N HIS A 62 16.31 -8.90 -9.64
CA HIS A 62 16.26 -9.32 -8.24
C HIS A 62 14.85 -9.81 -7.89
N PRO A 63 14.56 -11.13 -7.98
CA PRO A 63 13.23 -11.67 -7.70
C PRO A 63 12.79 -11.32 -6.28
N SER A 64 11.56 -10.82 -6.13
CA SER A 64 10.97 -10.63 -4.80
C SER A 64 10.73 -11.99 -4.16
N LYS A 65 10.88 -12.08 -2.84
CA LYS A 65 10.58 -13.32 -2.11
C LYS A 65 9.08 -13.56 -2.20
N ALA A 66 8.68 -14.81 -2.46
CA ALA A 66 7.28 -15.19 -2.41
C ALA A 66 6.70 -14.80 -1.03
N PRO A 67 5.48 -14.21 -0.98
CA PRO A 67 4.86 -13.88 0.28
C PRO A 67 4.70 -15.15 1.11
N ARG A 68 5.06 -15.06 2.40
CA ARG A 68 4.80 -16.16 3.33
C ARG A 68 3.31 -16.19 3.63
N ILE A 69 2.64 -17.27 3.21
CA ILE A 69 1.26 -17.53 3.62
C ILE A 69 1.34 -17.97 5.08
N LEU A 70 0.97 -17.05 5.98
CA LEU A 70 0.78 -17.35 7.38
C LEU A 70 -0.67 -17.75 7.59
N GLU A 71 -0.89 -18.90 8.22
CA GLU A 71 -2.23 -19.32 8.62
C GLU A 71 -2.74 -18.35 9.71
N VAL A 72 -3.75 -17.56 9.37
CA VAL A 72 -4.44 -16.68 10.32
C VAL A 72 -5.69 -17.40 10.80
N ASN A 73 -5.56 -18.10 11.93
CA ASN A 73 -6.67 -18.82 12.53
C ASN A 73 -7.65 -17.84 13.19
N TRP A 74 -8.82 -17.66 12.59
CA TRP A 74 -9.90 -16.91 13.23
C TRP A 74 -10.42 -17.68 14.43
N ARG A 75 -10.23 -17.11 15.62
CA ARG A 75 -10.80 -17.65 16.86
C ARG A 75 -12.14 -16.96 17.17
N PRO A 76 -13.23 -17.72 17.36
CA PRO A 76 -14.49 -17.14 17.79
C PRO A 76 -14.37 -16.53 19.18
N PRO A 77 -15.04 -15.40 19.46
CA PRO A 77 -15.14 -14.85 20.80
C PRO A 77 -15.99 -15.77 21.71
N PRO A 78 -15.92 -15.61 23.03
CA PRO A 78 -16.82 -16.28 23.97
C PRO A 78 -18.31 -16.04 23.63
N LEU A 79 -19.17 -16.98 24.03
CA LEU A 79 -20.61 -16.86 23.80
C LEU A 79 -21.16 -15.56 24.43
N GLY A 80 -21.99 -14.84 23.67
CA GLY A 80 -22.56 -13.56 24.10
C GLY A 80 -21.69 -12.33 23.78
N TYR A 81 -20.41 -12.52 23.43
CA TYR A 81 -19.54 -11.45 22.98
C TYR A 81 -19.70 -11.21 21.48
N LEU A 82 -19.60 -9.96 21.08
CA LEU A 82 -19.35 -9.58 19.70
C LEU A 82 -17.85 -9.44 19.51
N LYS A 83 -17.30 -10.15 18.54
CA LYS A 83 -15.96 -9.88 18.04
C LYS A 83 -16.00 -8.74 17.08
N VAL A 84 -15.11 -7.81 17.29
CA VAL A 84 -15.16 -6.52 16.66
C VAL A 84 -13.79 -6.45 15.96
N LYS A 85 -13.75 -6.30 14.64
CA LYS A 85 -12.52 -6.15 13.81
C LYS A 85 -12.44 -4.75 13.22
N MET A 86 -11.32 -4.04 13.44
CA MET A 86 -11.11 -2.61 13.17
C MET A 86 -9.82 -2.44 12.42
N ASP A 87 -9.83 -1.41 11.60
CA ASP A 87 -8.69 -0.96 10.86
C ASP A 87 -8.84 0.56 10.63
N GLY A 88 -7.77 1.29 10.89
CA GLY A 88 -7.61 2.70 10.59
C GLY A 88 -6.67 2.88 9.41
N VAL A 89 -7.09 3.61 8.39
CA VAL A 89 -6.28 3.84 7.18
C VAL A 89 -5.90 5.31 7.07
N ALA A 90 -4.64 5.58 6.69
CA ALA A 90 -4.15 6.89 6.29
C ALA A 90 -3.21 6.74 5.07
N PHE A 91 -3.34 7.62 4.08
CA PHE A 91 -2.54 7.60 2.84
C PHE A 91 -1.15 8.27 2.95
N GLY A 92 -0.62 8.42 4.17
CA GLY A 92 0.55 9.26 4.49
C GLY A 92 0.53 9.76 5.94
N SER A 93 1.39 10.72 6.28
CA SER A 93 1.61 11.15 7.67
C SER A 93 1.87 12.66 7.80
N PRO A 94 0.88 13.48 8.26
CA PRO A 94 -0.56 13.19 8.26
C PRO A 94 -1.12 13.25 6.83
N SER A 95 -2.28 12.65 6.60
CA SER A 95 -2.89 12.58 5.26
C SER A 95 -4.39 12.30 5.38
N PRO A 96 -5.16 12.37 4.27
CA PRO A 96 -6.53 11.86 4.26
C PRO A 96 -6.61 10.45 4.83
N ALA A 97 -7.55 10.28 5.75
CA ALA A 97 -7.67 9.10 6.58
C ALA A 97 -9.13 8.78 6.87
N GLY A 98 -9.36 7.54 7.23
CA GLY A 98 -10.67 7.02 7.59
C GLY A 98 -10.52 5.78 8.43
N CYS A 99 -11.62 5.32 8.98
CA CYS A 99 -11.61 4.15 9.84
C CYS A 99 -12.87 3.33 9.66
N ALA A 100 -12.78 2.01 9.86
CA ALA A 100 -13.88 1.11 9.64
C ALA A 100 -13.89 -0.08 10.60
N ARG A 101 -15.09 -0.59 10.88
CA ARG A 101 -15.29 -1.72 11.81
C ARG A 101 -16.36 -2.67 11.31
N VAL A 102 -16.20 -3.94 11.67
CA VAL A 102 -17.26 -4.96 11.59
C VAL A 102 -17.47 -5.63 12.97
N PHE A 103 -18.73 -5.78 13.37
CA PHE A 103 -19.16 -6.51 14.56
C PHE A 103 -19.69 -7.89 14.15
N CYS A 104 -19.05 -8.95 14.62
CA CYS A 104 -19.41 -10.34 14.34
C CYS A 104 -19.79 -11.08 15.63
N THR A 105 -20.79 -11.95 15.55
CA THR A 105 -21.15 -12.86 16.63
C THR A 105 -20.12 -13.99 16.79
N CYS A 106 -20.21 -14.75 17.88
CA CYS A 106 -19.41 -15.96 18.08
C CYS A 106 -19.60 -17.04 16.99
N ARG A 107 -20.68 -16.97 16.21
CA ARG A 107 -20.95 -17.85 15.06
C ARG A 107 -20.45 -17.28 13.73
N GLY A 108 -19.79 -16.13 13.74
CA GLY A 108 -19.29 -15.47 12.53
C GLY A 108 -20.31 -14.59 11.80
N PHE A 109 -21.57 -14.54 12.23
CA PHE A 109 -22.57 -13.65 11.61
C PHE A 109 -22.26 -12.18 11.90
N VAL A 110 -22.34 -11.33 10.87
CA VAL A 110 -22.21 -9.88 11.00
C VAL A 110 -23.47 -9.31 11.63
N LYS A 111 -23.30 -8.54 12.71
CA LYS A 111 -24.36 -7.84 13.42
C LYS A 111 -24.44 -6.36 13.05
N GLY A 112 -23.33 -5.78 12.57
CA GLY A 112 -23.26 -4.41 12.11
C GLY A 112 -21.86 -4.05 11.61
N CYS A 113 -21.75 -2.92 10.93
CA CYS A 113 -20.49 -2.34 10.47
C CYS A 113 -20.64 -0.82 10.29
N PHE A 114 -19.51 -0.10 10.28
CA PHE A 114 -19.46 1.31 9.90
C PHE A 114 -18.13 1.63 9.22
N ALA A 115 -18.11 2.72 8.46
CA ALA A 115 -16.92 3.35 7.92
C ALA A 115 -17.08 4.88 8.02
N ILE A 116 -16.09 5.56 8.58
CA ILE A 116 -16.14 7.00 8.87
C ILE A 116 -14.91 7.67 8.25
N PRO A 117 -15.08 8.69 7.39
CA PRO A 117 -13.96 9.54 6.97
C PRO A 117 -13.56 10.45 8.14
N LEU A 118 -12.26 10.48 8.47
CA LEU A 118 -11.73 11.26 9.60
C LEU A 118 -11.07 12.58 9.17
N GLY A 119 -10.99 12.84 7.87
CA GLY A 119 -10.29 14.00 7.33
C GLY A 119 -8.79 13.75 7.27
N VAL A 120 -7.97 14.73 7.65
CA VAL A 120 -6.51 14.61 7.64
C VAL A 120 -6.02 14.26 9.04
N CYS A 121 -5.52 13.05 9.24
CA CYS A 121 -4.97 12.61 10.53
C CYS A 121 -3.83 11.60 10.34
N PHE A 122 -3.20 11.20 11.44
CA PHE A 122 -2.20 10.14 11.45
C PHE A 122 -2.84 8.75 11.50
N ALA A 123 -2.14 7.72 11.03
CA ALA A 123 -2.63 6.34 11.08
C ALA A 123 -3.02 5.89 12.49
N PHE A 124 -2.22 6.24 13.52
CA PHE A 124 -2.53 5.89 14.91
C PHE A 124 -3.79 6.61 15.43
N GLU A 125 -4.09 7.81 14.95
CA GLU A 125 -5.31 8.54 15.31
C GLU A 125 -6.53 7.87 14.68
N ALA A 126 -6.40 7.39 13.44
CA ALA A 126 -7.47 6.63 12.78
C ALA A 126 -7.79 5.32 13.52
N GLU A 127 -6.75 4.60 13.96
CA GLU A 127 -6.86 3.38 14.77
C GLU A 127 -7.51 3.64 16.14
N LEU A 128 -7.13 4.72 16.82
CA LEU A 128 -7.76 5.09 18.09
C LEU A 128 -9.22 5.49 17.88
N ALA A 129 -9.51 6.27 16.84
CA ALA A 129 -10.86 6.74 16.55
C ALA A 129 -11.84 5.59 16.29
N VAL A 130 -11.44 4.55 15.54
CA VAL A 130 -12.31 3.39 15.32
C VAL A 130 -12.61 2.61 16.60
N ALA A 131 -11.65 2.50 17.52
CA ALA A 131 -11.90 1.87 18.81
C ALA A 131 -12.94 2.63 19.64
N VAL A 132 -12.80 3.96 19.70
CA VAL A 132 -13.75 4.86 20.39
C VAL A 132 -15.14 4.75 19.77
N HIS A 133 -15.26 4.89 18.44
CA HIS A 133 -16.53 4.77 17.75
C HIS A 133 -17.14 3.37 17.92
N ALA A 134 -16.35 2.30 17.89
CA ALA A 134 -16.86 0.95 18.07
C ALA A 134 -17.50 0.74 19.45
N ILE A 135 -16.93 1.33 20.50
CA ILE A 135 -17.49 1.30 21.86
C ILE A 135 -18.78 2.12 21.92
N ASP A 136 -18.79 3.31 21.33
CA ASP A 136 -19.96 4.20 21.31
C ASP A 136 -21.15 3.57 20.56
N TYR A 137 -20.90 3.01 19.37
CA TYR A 137 -21.92 2.26 18.63
C TYR A 137 -22.41 1.03 19.42
N ALA A 138 -21.50 0.26 20.01
CA ALA A 138 -21.91 -0.88 20.82
C ALA A 138 -22.80 -0.46 22.00
N TRP A 139 -22.46 0.64 22.67
CA TRP A 139 -23.25 1.19 23.76
C TRP A 139 -24.65 1.60 23.30
N THR A 140 -24.74 2.36 22.22
CA THR A 140 -26.02 2.83 21.65
C THR A 140 -26.92 1.68 21.19
N PHE A 141 -26.35 0.60 20.67
CA PHE A 141 -27.09 -0.62 20.30
C PHE A 141 -27.31 -1.61 21.45
N GLY A 142 -26.87 -1.28 22.68
CA GLY A 142 -27.03 -2.13 23.86
C GLY A 142 -26.15 -3.38 23.85
N TRP A 143 -25.08 -3.42 23.06
CA TRP A 143 -24.14 -4.53 22.98
C TRP A 143 -23.06 -4.38 24.06
N ARG A 144 -23.27 -5.08 25.18
CA ARG A 144 -22.46 -4.89 26.40
C ARG A 144 -21.14 -5.66 26.44
N TRP A 145 -20.99 -6.67 25.58
CA TRP A 145 -19.86 -7.58 25.61
C TRP A 145 -19.13 -7.55 24.28
N LEU A 146 -17.97 -6.90 24.26
CA LEU A 146 -17.14 -6.75 23.07
C LEU A 146 -15.81 -7.47 23.25
N TRP A 147 -15.34 -8.06 22.15
CA TRP A 147 -14.00 -8.57 21.99
C TRP A 147 -13.34 -7.74 20.89
N LEU A 148 -12.56 -6.73 21.29
CA LEU A 148 -11.89 -5.83 20.36
C LEU A 148 -10.61 -6.51 19.84
N GLU A 149 -10.50 -6.65 18.52
CA GLU A 149 -9.27 -7.10 17.85
C GLU A 149 -8.72 -5.95 17.01
N SER A 150 -7.42 -5.68 17.13
CA SER A 150 -6.67 -4.68 16.36
C SER A 150 -5.27 -5.21 16.11
N ASP A 151 -4.72 -4.92 14.94
CA ASP A 151 -3.34 -5.19 14.57
C ASP A 151 -2.38 -4.05 14.98
N SER A 152 -2.93 -2.89 15.35
CA SER A 152 -2.19 -1.78 15.94
C SER A 152 -1.84 -2.04 17.40
N THR A 153 -0.53 -2.04 17.71
CA THR A 153 0.02 -2.11 19.07
C THR A 153 -0.29 -0.86 19.90
N PHE A 154 -0.69 0.24 19.28
CA PHE A 154 -1.08 1.46 20.00
C PHE A 154 -2.47 1.34 20.65
N VAL A 155 -3.31 0.45 20.14
CA VAL A 155 -4.70 0.28 20.60
C VAL A 155 -4.85 -0.97 21.47
N VAL A 156 -4.07 -2.01 21.22
CA VAL A 156 -4.03 -3.22 22.04
C VAL A 156 -2.89 -3.12 23.04
N VAL A 157 -3.23 -2.91 24.32
CA VAL A 157 -2.30 -2.93 25.48
C VAL A 157 -2.34 -4.29 26.14
#